data_AF-A0A7Y5HGD4-F1
#
_entry.id   AF-A0A7Y5HGD4-F1
#
_cell.length_a   1.000
_cell.length_b   1.000
_cell.length_c   1.000
_cell.angle_alpha   90.00
_cell.angle_beta   90.00
_cell.angle_gamma   90.00
#
_symmetry.space_group_name_H-M   'P 1'
#
loop_
_entity.id
_entity.type
_entity.pdbx_description
1 polymer ?
#
loop_
_entity_poly.entity_id
_entity_poly.type
_entity_poly.pdbx_seq_one_letter_code
_entity_poly.pdbx_strand_id
1 'polypeptide(L)'
;MRLVLSLMALASAAVLRAALPAPALLAPAAETPACVEHPDFLWSPVAGAAAYEIQVAPDVTFASPTLTDRVEIARFVPLQPLAPGNHFWRVRS
;
A
#
# COMPACT_ATOMS: atom_id res chain seq x y z
N MET A 1 53.13 20.82 12.69
CA MET A 1 52.33 19.70 12.13
C MET A 1 50.96 19.71 12.83
N ARG A 2 49.91 19.37 12.09
CA ARG A 2 48.52 19.86 12.23
C ARG A 2 47.81 19.55 13.56
N LEU A 3 47.10 20.57 14.06
CA LEU A 3 45.95 20.50 14.96
C LEU A 3 44.73 20.07 14.14
N VAL A 4 43.90 19.14 14.61
CA VAL A 4 42.55 18.93 14.05
C VAL A 4 41.56 18.87 15.21
N LEU A 5 40.64 19.83 15.17
CA LEU A 5 39.58 20.08 16.15
C LEU A 5 38.60 18.90 16.19
N SER A 6 38.15 18.55 17.40
CA SER A 6 36.99 17.69 17.59
C SER A 6 35.74 18.39 17.08
N LEU A 7 35.11 17.80 16.06
CA LEU A 7 33.82 18.23 15.54
C LEU A 7 32.74 17.80 16.54
N MET A 8 32.21 18.72 17.37
CA MET A 8 30.90 18.51 17.95
C MET A 8 29.88 18.63 16.81
N ALA A 9 29.59 17.52 16.15
CA ALA A 9 28.38 17.43 15.35
C ALA A 9 27.21 17.45 16.33
N LEU A 10 26.44 18.54 16.35
CA LEU A 10 25.09 18.49 16.89
C LEU A 10 24.36 17.40 16.11
N ALA A 11 24.07 16.27 16.77
CA ALA A 11 23.14 15.30 16.24
C ALA A 11 21.78 15.99 16.15
N SER A 12 21.36 16.36 14.93
CA SER A 12 19.99 16.77 14.68
C SER A 12 19.11 15.56 15.01
N ALA A 13 18.29 15.66 16.07
CA ALA A 13 17.32 14.63 16.39
C ALA A 13 16.25 14.62 15.31
N ALA A 14 16.40 13.75 14.31
CA ALA A 14 15.33 13.44 13.39
C ALA A 14 14.18 12.82 14.21
N VAL A 15 13.04 13.52 14.28
CA VAL A 15 11.82 12.95 14.84
C VAL A 15 11.39 11.84 13.89
N LEU A 16 11.67 10.58 14.24
CA LEU A 16 11.28 9.43 13.43
C LEU A 16 9.75 9.33 13.47
N ARG A 17 9.06 9.91 12.48
CA ARG A 17 7.61 9.69 12.34
C ARG A 17 7.45 8.23 11.95
N ALA A 18 6.99 7.41 12.89
CA ALA A 18 6.72 5.99 12.60
C ALA A 18 5.68 5.91 11.49
N ALA A 19 6.06 5.35 10.34
CA ALA A 19 5.12 5.01 9.28
C ALA A 19 4.26 3.84 9.78
N LEU A 20 2.96 3.87 9.47
CA LEU A 20 2.08 2.76 9.77
C LEU A 20 2.54 1.50 9.01
N PRO A 21 2.37 0.30 9.60
CA PRO A 21 2.73 -0.94 8.91
C PRO A 21 1.85 -1.17 7.69
N ALA A 22 2.39 -1.87 6.68
CA ALA A 22 1.61 -2.24 5.51
C ALA A 22 0.47 -3.21 5.91
N PRO A 23 -0.77 -2.99 5.42
CA PRO A 23 -1.87 -3.93 5.65
C PRO A 23 -1.59 -5.31 5.05
N ALA A 24 -1.94 -6.37 5.78
CA ALA A 24 -1.88 -7.74 5.26
C ALA A 24 -3.09 -8.01 4.35
N LEU A 25 -2.84 -8.45 3.12
CA LEU A 25 -3.89 -8.75 2.13
C LEU A 25 -4.58 -10.08 2.49
N LEU A 26 -5.92 -10.12 2.46
CA LEU A 26 -6.73 -11.27 2.88
C LEU A 26 -7.50 -11.91 1.72
N ALA A 27 -8.17 -11.10 0.90
CA ALA A 27 -8.93 -11.58 -0.25
C ALA A 27 -8.92 -10.54 -1.39
N PRO A 28 -9.01 -10.95 -2.67
CA PRO A 28 -8.92 -12.32 -3.17
C PRO A 28 -7.59 -12.99 -2.81
N ALA A 29 -7.59 -14.31 -2.63
CA ALA A 29 -6.34 -15.06 -2.54
C ALA A 29 -5.55 -14.85 -3.84
N ALA A 30 -4.24 -14.62 -3.72
CA ALA A 30 -3.38 -14.58 -4.90
C ALA A 30 -3.63 -15.85 -5.74
N GLU A 31 -3.73 -15.69 -7.06
CA GLU A 31 -3.75 -16.78 -8.04
C GLU A 31 -5.10 -17.52 -8.30
N THR A 32 -6.25 -16.91 -8.03
CA THR A 32 -7.54 -17.46 -8.55
C THR A 32 -7.90 -16.78 -9.88
N PRO A 33 -8.12 -17.52 -10.99
CA PRO A 33 -8.56 -16.91 -12.25
C PRO A 33 -9.90 -16.19 -12.04
N ALA A 34 -9.92 -14.89 -12.33
CA ALA A 34 -11.07 -14.03 -12.09
C ALA A 34 -12.20 -14.37 -13.08
N CYS A 35 -13.20 -15.09 -12.58
CA CYS A 35 -14.56 -15.03 -13.14
C CYS A 35 -15.42 -14.01 -12.37
N VAL A 36 -14.79 -13.11 -11.60
CA VAL A 36 -15.45 -12.12 -10.75
C VAL A 36 -15.07 -10.73 -11.25
N GLU A 37 -15.99 -10.12 -11.96
CA GLU A 37 -15.85 -8.76 -12.49
C GLU A 37 -15.64 -7.72 -11.37
N HIS A 38 -16.22 -7.97 -10.19
CA HIS A 38 -16.16 -7.10 -9.01
C HIS A 38 -15.55 -7.84 -7.82
N PRO A 39 -14.21 -8.00 -7.76
CA PRO A 39 -13.57 -8.66 -6.63
C PRO A 39 -13.81 -7.90 -5.32
N ASP A 40 -14.02 -8.66 -4.25
CA ASP A 40 -14.08 -8.13 -2.89
C ASP A 40 -12.67 -8.11 -2.29
N PHE A 41 -12.03 -6.94 -2.36
CA PHE A 41 -10.70 -6.73 -1.79
C PHE A 41 -10.80 -6.52 -0.29
N LEU A 42 -10.12 -7.38 0.47
CA LEU A 42 -10.12 -7.38 1.93
C LEU A 42 -8.69 -7.40 2.43
N TRP A 43 -8.38 -6.56 3.41
CA TRP A 43 -7.09 -6.54 4.09
C TRP A 43 -7.26 -6.39 5.60
N SER A 44 -6.20 -6.64 6.35
CA SER A 44 -6.20 -6.49 7.80
C SER A 44 -6.21 -5.01 8.18
N PRO A 45 -7.10 -4.55 9.08
CA PRO A 45 -7.04 -3.20 9.61
C PRO A 45 -5.70 -2.91 10.30
N VAL A 46 -5.18 -1.70 10.09
CA VAL A 46 -3.96 -1.21 10.72
C VAL A 46 -4.31 -0.24 11.84
N ALA A 47 -3.84 -0.52 13.05
CA ALA A 47 -4.07 0.34 14.20
C ALA A 47 -3.52 1.76 13.94
N GLY A 48 -4.38 2.76 14.09
CA GLY A 48 -4.04 4.16 13.81
C GLY A 48 -4.22 4.61 12.35
N ALA A 49 -4.59 3.71 11.44
CA ALA A 49 -4.94 4.07 10.08
C ALA A 49 -6.33 4.72 10.05
N ALA A 50 -6.41 5.95 9.53
CA ALA A 50 -7.67 6.65 9.32
C ALA A 50 -8.33 6.28 7.97
N ALA A 51 -7.52 5.84 7.01
CA ALA A 51 -7.96 5.40 5.70
C ALA A 51 -6.85 4.60 5.02
N TYR A 52 -7.20 3.99 3.90
CA TYR A 52 -6.33 3.17 3.07
C TYR A 52 -6.39 3.66 1.63
N GLU A 53 -5.26 3.59 0.95
CA GLU A 53 -5.21 3.72 -0.51
C GLU A 53 -5.02 2.33 -1.12
N ILE A 54 -5.93 1.93 -1.98
CA ILE A 54 -5.87 0.70 -2.76
C ILE A 54 -5.46 1.03 -4.20
N GLN A 55 -4.61 0.19 -4.77
CA GLN A 55 -4.28 0.21 -6.18
C GLN A 55 -4.48 -1.17 -6.80
N VAL A 56 -4.99 -1.20 -8.03
CA VAL A 56 -5.10 -2.40 -8.86
C VAL A 56 -4.44 -2.13 -10.20
N ALA A 57 -3.60 -3.07 -10.67
CA ALA A 57 -2.80 -2.93 -11.87
C ALA A 57 -2.72 -4.27 -12.63
N PRO A 58 -2.50 -4.24 -13.97
CA PRO A 58 -2.30 -5.45 -14.76
C PRO A 58 -0.90 -6.06 -14.56
N ASP A 59 0.01 -5.35 -13.89
CA ASP A 59 1.39 -5.74 -13.68
C ASP A 59 1.84 -5.51 -12.22
N VAL A 60 2.83 -6.28 -11.78
CA VAL A 60 3.36 -6.25 -10.41
C VAL A 60 4.16 -4.99 -10.08
N THR A 61 4.56 -4.21 -11.09
CA THR A 61 5.34 -2.97 -10.87
C THR A 61 4.45 -1.81 -10.47
N PHE A 62 3.14 -1.91 -10.75
CA PHE A 62 2.16 -0.83 -10.55
C PHE A 62 2.58 0.47 -11.27
N ALA A 63 3.25 0.35 -12.43
CA ALA A 63 3.70 1.51 -13.19
C ALA A 63 2.52 2.31 -13.79
N SER A 64 1.41 1.64 -14.09
CA SER A 64 0.19 2.27 -14.58
C SER A 64 -1.04 1.56 -13.98
N PRO A 65 -1.40 1.89 -12.72
CA PRO A 65 -2.56 1.29 -12.07
C PRO A 65 -3.84 1.60 -12.86
N THR A 66 -4.65 0.58 -13.10
CA THR A 66 -5.98 0.73 -13.70
C THR A 66 -6.97 1.33 -12.70
N LEU A 67 -6.74 1.12 -11.40
CA LEU A 67 -7.56 1.66 -10.32
C LEU A 67 -6.66 2.21 -9.22
N THR A 68 -7.03 3.37 -8.69
CA THR A 68 -6.51 3.90 -7.42
C THR A 68 -7.68 4.54 -6.69
N ASP A 69 -7.93 4.13 -5.45
CA ASP A 69 -9.02 4.67 -4.64
C ASP A 69 -8.62 4.76 -3.16
N ARG A 70 -9.35 5.57 -2.40
CA ARG A 70 -9.14 5.78 -0.97
C ARG A 70 -10.42 5.46 -0.19
N VAL A 71 -10.30 4.56 0.79
CA VAL A 71 -11.42 4.11 1.63
C VAL A 71 -11.08 4.17 3.11
N GLU A 72 -12.08 4.37 3.96
CA GLU A 72 -11.90 4.46 5.42
C GLU A 72 -11.94 3.09 6.13
N ILE A 73 -12.47 2.07 5.45
CA ILE A 73 -12.59 0.70 5.97
C ILE A 73 -11.62 -0.24 5.26
N ALA A 74 -11.32 -1.38 5.89
CA ALA A 74 -10.36 -2.35 5.37
C ALA A 74 -10.95 -3.29 4.29
N ARG A 75 -11.73 -2.71 3.36
CA ARG A 75 -12.46 -3.41 2.30
C ARG A 75 -12.69 -2.48 1.12
N PHE A 76 -12.62 -3.02 -0.10
CA PHE A 76 -12.99 -2.31 -1.32
C PHE A 76 -13.62 -3.25 -2.35
N VAL A 77 -14.70 -2.80 -2.98
CA VAL A 77 -15.32 -3.48 -4.13
C VAL A 77 -15.36 -2.47 -5.28
N PRO A 78 -14.71 -2.72 -6.42
CA PRO A 78 -14.78 -1.83 -7.58
C PRO A 78 -16.24 -1.63 -8.02
N LEU A 79 -16.61 -0.41 -8.39
CA LEU A 79 -17.93 -0.11 -8.98
C LEU A 79 -18.03 -0.51 -10.45
N GLN A 80 -16.89 -0.60 -11.13
CA GLN A 80 -16.79 -0.99 -12.53
C GLN A 80 -16.09 -2.35 -12.61
N PRO A 81 -16.48 -3.19 -13.59
CA PRO A 81 -15.87 -4.49 -13.75
C PRO A 81 -14.39 -4.33 -14.09
N LEU A 82 -13.54 -5.12 -13.45
CA LEU A 82 -12.14 -5.21 -13.88
C LEU A 82 -12.08 -5.89 -15.25
N ALA A 83 -11.16 -5.43 -16.10
CA ALA A 83 -10.94 -6.04 -17.40
C ALA A 83 -10.56 -7.53 -17.24
N PRO A 84 -10.88 -8.40 -18.21
CA PRO A 84 -10.44 -9.80 -18.16
C PRO A 84 -8.91 -9.91 -18.07
N GLY A 85 -8.42 -10.82 -17.22
CA GLY A 85 -6.99 -11.10 -17.08
C GLY A 85 -6.52 -11.11 -15.62
N ASN A 86 -5.21 -11.18 -15.44
CA ASN A 86 -4.58 -11.15 -14.13
C ASN A 86 -4.48 -9.71 -13.63
N HIS A 87 -4.85 -9.50 -12.37
CA HIS A 87 -4.70 -8.23 -11.68
C HIS A 87 -3.85 -8.41 -10.43
N PHE A 88 -2.97 -7.45 -10.21
CA PHE A 88 -2.20 -7.27 -8.99
C PHE A 88 -2.82 -6.14 -8.21
N TRP A 89 -2.85 -6.25 -6.90
CA TRP A 89 -3.38 -5.21 -6.04
C TRP A 89 -2.50 -5.02 -4.80
N ARG A 90 -2.49 -3.80 -4.29
CA ARG A 90 -1.75 -3.43 -3.08
C ARG A 90 -2.52 -2.38 -2.30
N VAL A 91 -2.24 -2.31 -1.00
CA VAL A 91 -2.87 -1.35 -0.10
C VAL A 91 -1.81 -0.71 0.79
N ARG A 92 -1.98 0.57 1.11
CA ARG A 92 -1.21 1.29 2.14
C ARG A 92 -2.13 2.10 3.06
N SER A 93 -1.72 2.26 4.32
CA SER A 93 -2.38 3.07 5.36
C SER A 93 -1.69 4.40 5.60
#